data_AF-A0A7C6ELW6-F1
#
_entry.id   AF-A0A7C6ELW6-F1
#
_cell.length_a   1.000
_cell.length_b   1.000
_cell.length_c   1.000
_cell.angle_alpha   90.00
_cell.angle_beta   90.00
_cell.angle_gamma   90.00
#
_symmetry.space_group_name_H-M   'P 1'
#
loop_
_entity.id
_entity.type
_entity.pdbx_description
1 polymer ?
#
loop_
_entity_poly.entity_id
_entity_poly.type
_entity_poly.pdbx_seq_one_letter_code
_entity_poly.pdbx_strand_id
1 'polypeptide(L)'
;NDLAKIAEPGSVEVKEFMTLVKYSHVKHLVSRVEARLRDGATMYDAFKAVFPAGTVSGAPKPRAMEIIEELEPIRRGPYAGAVGYFSLNGCCDFAITIRTLIRRSCIAYIQAGAGIVRESIPEREWKETQHKMMALVRALEEAGERCAY
;
A
#
# COMPACT_ATOMS: atom_id res chain seq x y z
N ASN A 1 -8.18 10.12 10.94
CA ASN A 1 -9.50 9.87 10.32
C ASN A 1 -9.90 8.41 10.36
N ASP A 2 -9.15 7.50 9.73
CA ASP A 2 -9.58 6.09 9.66
C ASP A 2 -9.62 5.41 11.03
N LEU A 3 -8.56 5.53 11.84
CA LEU A 3 -8.53 4.98 13.21
C LEU A 3 -9.60 5.59 14.11
N ALA A 4 -9.96 6.87 13.94
CA ALA A 4 -10.96 7.53 14.78
C ALA A 4 -12.36 6.89 14.71
N LYS A 5 -12.65 6.13 13.65
CA LYS A 5 -13.93 5.42 13.49
C LYS A 5 -14.08 4.21 14.40
N ILE A 6 -12.95 3.65 14.86
CA ILE A 6 -12.87 2.37 15.59
C ILE A 6 -12.11 2.47 16.92
N ALA A 7 -11.61 3.67 17.26
CA ALA A 7 -10.81 3.91 18.45
C ALA A 7 -11.65 4.43 19.63
N GLU A 8 -11.14 4.24 20.85
CA GLU A 8 -11.62 4.96 22.03
C GLU A 8 -11.47 6.48 21.80
N PRO A 9 -12.48 7.30 22.18
CA PRO A 9 -12.37 8.76 22.10
C PRO A 9 -11.12 9.28 22.81
N GLY A 10 -10.34 10.11 22.12
CA GLY A 10 -9.10 10.69 22.65
C GLY A 10 -7.86 9.79 22.63
N SER A 11 -7.97 8.53 22.18
CA SER A 11 -6.81 7.61 22.13
C SER A 11 -5.97 7.69 20.86
N VAL A 12 -6.46 8.36 19.81
CA VAL A 12 -5.74 8.46 18.53
C VAL A 12 -4.58 9.45 18.68
N GLU A 13 -3.36 8.96 18.46
CA GLU A 13 -2.12 9.72 18.66
C GLU A 13 -1.17 9.52 17.49
N VAL A 14 -0.48 10.59 17.09
CA VAL A 14 0.66 10.52 16.16
C VAL A 14 1.93 10.31 16.99
N LYS A 15 2.39 9.06 17.09
CA LYS A 15 3.59 8.69 17.87
C LYS A 15 4.88 9.15 17.22
N GLU A 16 4.93 9.08 15.90
CA GLU A 16 6.07 9.52 15.11
C GLU A 16 5.55 10.37 13.98
N PHE A 17 6.13 11.55 13.78
CA PHE A 17 5.70 12.50 12.76
C PHE A 17 6.84 12.83 11.81
N MET A 18 6.62 12.57 10.51
CA MET A 18 7.54 12.91 9.42
C MET A 18 8.99 12.48 9.66
N THR A 19 9.16 11.29 10.23
CA THR A 19 10.48 10.73 10.52
C THR A 19 11.10 10.18 9.24
N LEU A 20 12.36 10.52 9.00
CA LEU A 20 13.09 10.07 7.82
C LEU A 20 13.60 8.64 8.01
N VAL A 21 13.01 7.69 7.30
CA VAL A 21 13.43 6.28 7.30
C VAL A 21 14.26 6.00 6.04
N LYS A 22 15.47 5.46 6.23
CA LYS A 22 16.37 5.07 5.14
C LYS A 22 16.19 3.59 4.81
N TYR A 23 15.83 3.30 3.57
CA TYR A 23 15.88 1.97 2.97
C TYR A 23 17.07 1.87 2.01
N SER A 24 17.34 0.67 1.50
CA SER A 24 18.54 0.37 0.69
C SER A 24 18.74 1.31 -0.51
N HIS A 25 17.65 1.74 -1.16
CA HIS A 25 17.71 2.55 -2.39
C HIS A 25 16.86 3.83 -2.35
N VAL A 26 16.08 4.04 -1.28
CA VAL A 26 15.16 5.18 -1.16
C VAL A 26 15.05 5.63 0.30
N LYS A 27 14.64 6.88 0.51
CA LYS A 27 14.28 7.41 1.84
C LYS A 27 12.80 7.74 1.84
N HIS A 28 12.08 7.34 2.88
CA HIS A 28 10.67 7.69 3.05
C HIS A 28 10.50 8.60 4.26
N LEU A 29 9.61 9.59 4.16
CA LEU A 29 9.06 10.25 5.34
C LEU A 29 7.91 9.39 5.86
N VAL A 30 8.03 8.94 7.10
CA VAL A 30 7.07 8.03 7.73
C VAL A 30 6.49 8.70 8.97
N SER A 31 5.18 8.57 9.13
CA SER A 31 4.48 8.92 10.35
C SER A 31 3.78 7.68 10.90
N ARG A 32 3.88 7.45 12.21
CA ARG A 32 3.21 6.36 12.91
C ARG A 32 2.03 6.92 13.68
N VAL A 33 0.84 6.40 13.40
CA VAL A 33 -0.40 6.76 14.11
C VAL A 33 -0.91 5.53 14.82
N GLU A 34 -1.21 5.68 16.10
CA GLU A 34 -1.71 4.61 16.96
C GLU A 34 -3.04 5.01 17.59
N ALA A 35 -3.81 4.02 18.01
CA ALA A 35 -5.02 4.22 18.78
C ALA A 35 -5.35 2.95 19.58
N ARG A 36 -6.13 3.10 20.66
CA ARG A 36 -6.71 1.96 21.37
C ARG A 36 -8.05 1.63 20.74
N LEU A 37 -8.27 0.34 20.42
CA LEU A 37 -9.58 -0.11 19.94
C LEU A 37 -10.64 0.14 21.02
N ARG A 38 -11.79 0.66 20.61
CA ARG A 38 -12.94 0.81 21.52
C ARG A 38 -13.50 -0.56 21.91
N ASP A 39 -14.21 -0.61 23.03
CA ASP A 39 -14.92 -1.81 23.46
C ASP A 39 -15.82 -2.37 22.36
N GLY A 40 -15.74 -3.69 22.16
CA GLY A 40 -16.49 -4.43 21.15
C GLY A 40 -15.94 -4.32 19.72
N ALA A 41 -14.90 -3.51 19.46
CA ALA A 41 -14.20 -3.53 18.18
C ALA A 41 -13.15 -4.65 18.13
N THR A 42 -12.95 -5.21 16.95
CA THR A 42 -12.01 -6.31 16.71
C THR A 42 -10.92 -5.92 15.71
N MET A 43 -9.91 -6.78 15.56
CA MET A 43 -8.89 -6.64 14.50
C MET A 43 -9.49 -6.58 13.09
N TYR A 44 -10.65 -7.20 12.86
CA TYR A 44 -11.35 -7.14 11.57
C TYR A 44 -11.93 -5.76 11.30
N ASP A 45 -12.49 -5.11 12.33
CA ASP A 45 -12.99 -3.73 12.24
C ASP A 45 -11.84 -2.75 12.00
N ALA A 46 -10.71 -2.97 12.68
CA ALA A 46 -9.49 -2.18 12.48
C ALA A 46 -9.02 -2.27 11.02
N PHE A 47 -8.90 -3.49 10.48
CA PHE A 47 -8.52 -3.71 9.09
C PHE A 47 -9.49 -3.04 8.12
N LYS A 48 -10.81 -3.25 8.30
CA LYS A 48 -11.86 -2.66 7.45
C LYS A 48 -11.84 -1.13 7.47
N ALA A 49 -11.53 -0.51 8.61
CA ALA A 49 -11.50 0.94 8.75
C ALA A 49 -10.34 1.58 7.97
N VAL A 50 -9.17 0.92 7.93
CA VAL A 50 -7.96 1.45 7.29
C VAL A 50 -7.83 1.05 5.83
N PHE A 51 -8.45 -0.06 5.41
CA PHE A 51 -8.35 -0.60 4.06
C PHE A 51 -9.29 0.13 3.06
N PRO A 52 -8.85 0.37 1.81
CA PRO A 52 -7.47 0.29 1.32
C PRO A 52 -6.62 1.46 1.86
N ALA A 53 -5.30 1.28 1.84
CA ALA A 53 -4.38 2.26 2.39
C ALA A 53 -4.44 3.61 1.63
N GLY A 54 -4.49 4.71 2.40
CA GLY A 54 -4.59 6.06 1.84
C GLY A 54 -3.43 6.43 0.90
N THR A 55 -2.24 5.87 1.11
CA THR A 55 -1.03 6.12 0.31
C THR A 55 -1.12 5.59 -1.13
N VAL A 56 -2.02 4.65 -1.40
CA VAL A 56 -2.20 4.01 -2.71
C VAL A 56 -3.56 4.29 -3.34
N SER A 57 -4.46 4.95 -2.60
CA SER A 57 -5.72 5.47 -3.10
C SER A 57 -5.67 6.98 -3.35
N GLY A 58 -5.28 7.77 -2.36
CA GLY A 58 -5.41 9.24 -2.35
C GLY A 58 -6.41 9.76 -1.33
N ALA A 59 -6.62 11.07 -1.32
CA ALA A 59 -7.48 11.79 -0.38
C ALA A 59 -8.30 12.89 -1.10
N PRO A 60 -9.62 13.01 -0.86
CA PRO A 60 -10.48 12.11 -0.06
C PRO A 60 -10.58 10.70 -0.64
N LYS A 61 -10.54 9.66 0.22
CA LYS A 61 -10.41 8.25 -0.20
C LYS A 61 -11.49 7.79 -1.20
N PRO A 62 -12.81 8.02 -0.97
CA PRO A 62 -13.84 7.58 -1.92
C PRO A 62 -13.68 8.21 -3.30
N ARG A 63 -13.51 9.53 -3.37
CA ARG A 63 -13.37 10.24 -4.65
C ARG A 63 -12.10 9.84 -5.40
N ALA A 64 -10.99 9.64 -4.68
CA ALA A 64 -9.75 9.18 -5.29
C ALA A 64 -9.89 7.78 -5.91
N MET A 65 -10.60 6.87 -5.24
CA MET A 65 -10.87 5.52 -5.78
C MET A 65 -11.79 5.56 -7.01
N GLU A 66 -12.79 6.45 -7.05
CA GLU A 66 -13.64 6.64 -8.24
C GLU A 66 -12.79 7.08 -9.45
N ILE A 67 -11.93 8.09 -9.27
CA ILE A 67 -11.04 8.58 -10.33
C ILE A 67 -10.09 7.47 -10.79
N ILE A 68 -9.56 6.67 -9.87
CA ILE A 68 -8.71 5.51 -10.22
C ILE A 68 -9.49 4.51 -11.08
N GLU A 69 -10.73 4.18 -10.71
CA GLU A 69 -11.57 3.25 -11.48
C GLU A 69 -11.94 3.82 -12.87
N GLU A 70 -12.15 5.14 -12.98
CA GLU A 70 -12.40 5.82 -14.25
C GLU A 70 -11.17 5.79 -15.19
N LEU A 71 -9.96 5.83 -14.64
CA LEU A 71 -8.71 5.99 -15.41
C LEU A 71 -7.96 4.67 -15.66
N GLU A 72 -8.05 3.70 -14.76
CA GLU A 72 -7.32 2.44 -14.91
C GLU A 72 -8.08 1.47 -15.83
N PRO A 73 -7.42 0.90 -16.86
CA PRO A 73 -8.09 0.05 -17.84
C PRO A 73 -8.47 -1.33 -17.31
N ILE A 74 -7.96 -1.70 -16.14
CA ILE A 74 -8.14 -3.02 -15.51
C ILE A 74 -8.27 -2.87 -14.00
N ARG A 75 -8.93 -3.84 -13.36
CA ARG A 75 -8.93 -3.94 -11.90
C ARG A 75 -7.52 -4.25 -11.38
N ARG A 76 -7.15 -3.61 -10.27
CA ARG A 76 -5.84 -3.76 -9.62
C ARG A 76 -5.52 -5.18 -9.12
N GLY A 77 -6.55 -6.01 -8.88
CA GLY A 77 -6.35 -7.35 -8.33
C GLY A 77 -5.58 -7.28 -7.00
N PRO A 78 -4.45 -8.01 -6.85
CA PRO A 78 -3.64 -7.92 -5.64
C PRO A 78 -2.94 -6.58 -5.45
N TYR A 79 -2.69 -5.77 -6.48
CA TYR A 79 -1.95 -4.51 -6.33
C TYR A 79 -2.71 -3.51 -5.43
N ALA A 80 -1.98 -2.84 -4.53
CA ALA A 80 -2.55 -1.91 -3.55
C ALA A 80 -3.58 -2.53 -2.57
N GLY A 81 -3.65 -3.86 -2.54
CA GLY A 81 -4.36 -4.65 -1.54
C GLY A 81 -3.52 -4.84 -0.27
N ALA A 82 -3.71 -5.98 0.40
CA ALA A 82 -3.01 -6.32 1.63
C ALA A 82 -2.64 -7.80 1.66
N VAL A 83 -1.46 -8.11 2.21
CA VAL A 83 -0.99 -9.47 2.50
C VAL A 83 -0.56 -9.53 3.95
N GLY A 84 -0.97 -10.57 4.68
CA GLY A 84 -0.78 -10.62 6.11
C GLY A 84 -1.57 -11.74 6.76
N TYR A 85 -1.83 -11.60 8.07
CA TYR A 85 -2.52 -12.61 8.85
C TYR A 85 -3.47 -12.02 9.89
N PHE A 86 -4.46 -12.82 10.24
CA PHE A 86 -5.26 -12.69 11.45
C PHE A 86 -4.87 -13.83 12.39
N SER A 87 -4.62 -13.51 13.66
CA SER A 87 -4.22 -14.49 14.67
C SER A 87 -5.37 -14.74 15.65
N LEU A 88 -5.41 -15.95 16.22
CA LEU A 88 -6.44 -16.35 17.20
C LEU A 88 -6.37 -15.54 18.50
N ASN A 89 -5.25 -14.85 18.77
CA ASN A 89 -5.11 -13.96 19.91
C ASN A 89 -5.71 -12.55 19.68
N GLY A 90 -6.38 -12.31 18.56
CA GLY A 90 -6.98 -11.02 18.23
C GLY A 90 -5.98 -10.00 17.66
N CYS A 91 -4.76 -10.41 17.32
CA CYS A 91 -3.79 -9.58 16.62
C CYS A 91 -3.85 -9.80 15.10
N CYS A 92 -3.52 -8.76 14.34
CA CYS A 92 -3.31 -8.86 12.91
C CYS A 92 -2.15 -8.00 12.45
N ASP A 93 -1.48 -8.40 11.38
CA ASP A 93 -0.46 -7.61 10.71
C ASP A 93 -0.59 -7.78 9.20
N PHE A 94 -0.53 -6.66 8.48
CA PHE A 94 -0.75 -6.60 7.04
C PHE A 94 0.19 -5.60 6.39
N ALA A 95 0.90 -6.06 5.38
CA ALA A 95 1.65 -5.22 4.46
C ALA A 95 0.77 -4.85 3.26
N ILE A 96 0.90 -3.61 2.77
CA ILE A 96 0.33 -3.21 1.49
C ILE A 96 1.09 -3.93 0.38
N THR A 97 0.38 -4.53 -0.55
CA THR A 97 0.93 -5.24 -1.72
C THR A 97 1.42 -4.27 -2.80
N ILE A 98 2.45 -3.51 -2.45
CA ILE A 98 3.28 -2.71 -3.34
C ILE A 98 4.67 -3.34 -3.44
N ARG A 99 5.37 -3.12 -4.55
CA ARG A 99 6.62 -3.85 -4.86
C ARG A 99 6.42 -5.37 -4.72
N THR A 100 5.33 -5.85 -5.31
CA THR A 100 4.96 -7.27 -5.33
C THR A 100 4.92 -7.76 -6.78
N LEU A 101 5.44 -8.96 -7.02
CA LEU A 101 5.32 -9.67 -8.29
C LEU A 101 4.25 -10.76 -8.13
N ILE A 102 3.28 -10.80 -9.03
CA ILE A 102 2.26 -11.85 -9.07
C ILE A 102 2.51 -12.71 -10.30
N ARG A 103 2.76 -14.00 -10.11
CA ARG A 103 2.94 -14.95 -11.21
C ARG A 103 1.64 -15.71 -11.46
N ARG A 104 1.20 -15.75 -12.71
CA ARG A 104 0.16 -16.65 -13.19
C ARG A 104 0.71 -17.43 -14.37
N SER A 105 0.89 -18.74 -14.19
CA SER A 105 1.57 -19.60 -15.16
C SER A 105 2.97 -19.07 -15.50
N CYS A 106 3.23 -18.73 -16.77
CA CYS A 106 4.52 -18.22 -17.25
C CYS A 106 4.55 -16.68 -17.35
N ILE A 107 3.54 -15.98 -16.84
CA ILE A 107 3.46 -14.52 -16.91
C ILE A 107 3.62 -13.94 -15.50
N ALA A 108 4.59 -13.05 -15.35
CA ALA A 108 4.77 -12.23 -14.17
C ALA A 108 4.10 -10.86 -14.38
N TYR A 109 3.28 -10.46 -13.43
CA TYR A 109 2.60 -9.16 -13.38
C TYR A 109 3.26 -8.31 -12.29
N ILE A 110 3.69 -7.12 -12.69
CA ILE A 110 4.27 -6.11 -11.80
C ILE A 110 3.49 -4.82 -12.05
N GLN A 111 3.03 -4.19 -10.98
CA GLN A 111 2.31 -2.92 -11.05
C GLN A 111 2.92 -1.93 -10.07
N ALA A 112 3.00 -0.67 -10.49
CA ALA A 112 3.46 0.44 -9.67
C ALA A 112 2.69 1.71 -10.02
N GLY A 113 2.64 2.63 -9.06
CA GLY A 113 1.97 3.92 -9.20
C GLY A 113 2.74 5.01 -8.46
N ALA A 114 2.30 6.24 -8.69
CA ALA A 114 2.83 7.46 -8.06
C ALA A 114 1.67 8.26 -7.46
N GLY A 115 1.96 9.00 -6.40
CA GLY A 115 0.97 9.89 -5.78
C GLY A 115 0.95 11.21 -6.52
N ILE A 116 -0.17 11.52 -7.17
CA ILE A 116 -0.30 12.74 -7.97
C ILE A 116 -0.80 13.89 -7.09
N VAL A 117 -0.06 14.99 -7.08
CA VAL A 117 -0.44 16.26 -6.44
C VAL A 117 -0.47 17.38 -7.48
N ARG A 118 -0.94 18.57 -7.10
CA ARG A 118 -1.10 19.70 -8.02
C ARG A 118 0.21 20.09 -8.71
N GLU A 119 1.33 19.97 -8.02
CA GLU A 119 2.67 20.31 -8.48
C GLU A 119 3.42 19.14 -9.14
N SER A 120 2.75 17.98 -9.32
CA SER A 120 3.35 16.82 -9.99
C SER A 120 3.71 17.14 -11.44
N ILE A 121 4.84 16.61 -11.88
CA ILE A 121 5.33 16.73 -13.26
C ILE A 121 5.17 15.36 -13.91
N PRO A 122 4.32 15.20 -14.95
CA PRO A 122 3.97 13.89 -15.51
C PRO A 122 5.17 12.99 -15.81
N GLU A 123 6.23 13.54 -16.40
CA GLU A 123 7.44 12.81 -16.77
C GLU A 123 8.22 12.32 -15.55
N ARG A 124 8.17 13.05 -14.43
CA ARG A 124 8.83 12.65 -13.18
C ARG A 124 8.05 11.53 -12.50
N GLU A 125 6.72 11.63 -12.47
CA GLU A 125 5.86 10.60 -11.88
C GLU A 125 5.98 9.28 -12.66
N TRP A 126 6.04 9.36 -14.00
CA TRP A 126 6.29 8.20 -14.85
C TRP A 126 7.66 7.55 -14.57
N LYS A 127 8.73 8.35 -14.44
CA LYS A 127 10.05 7.82 -14.08
C LYS A 127 10.04 7.18 -12.69
N GLU A 128 9.29 7.74 -11.74
CA GLU A 128 9.16 7.17 -10.40
C GLU A 128 8.50 5.78 -10.43
N THR A 129 7.44 5.58 -11.22
CA THR A 129 6.81 4.25 -11.34
C THR A 129 7.79 3.24 -11.94
N GLN A 130 8.55 3.63 -12.98
CA GLN A 130 9.59 2.79 -13.56
C GLN A 130 10.64 2.40 -12.50
N HIS A 131 11.19 3.37 -11.75
CA HIS A 131 12.17 3.10 -10.70
C HIS A 131 11.62 2.17 -9.60
N LYS A 132 10.35 2.31 -9.22
CA LYS A 132 9.71 1.41 -8.24
C LYS A 132 9.61 -0.04 -8.74
N MET A 133 9.41 -0.24 -10.05
CA MET A 133 9.33 -1.57 -10.66
C MET A 133 10.70 -2.20 -10.90
N MET A 134 11.72 -1.40 -11.21
CA MET A 134 13.05 -1.90 -11.62
C MET A 134 13.68 -2.88 -10.63
N ALA A 135 13.45 -2.72 -9.33
CA ALA A 135 13.97 -3.65 -8.33
C ALA A 135 13.43 -5.08 -8.52
N LEU A 136 12.13 -5.22 -8.85
CA LEU A 136 11.52 -6.51 -9.11
C LEU A 136 11.90 -7.08 -10.48
N VAL A 137 12.01 -6.21 -11.49
CA VAL A 137 12.45 -6.61 -12.83
C VAL A 137 13.86 -7.21 -12.76
N ARG A 138 14.79 -6.53 -12.09
CA ARG A 138 16.16 -7.05 -11.89
C ARG A 138 16.16 -8.36 -11.12
N ALA A 139 15.36 -8.47 -10.05
CA ALA A 139 15.25 -9.71 -9.30
C ALA A 139 14.73 -10.87 -10.18
N LEU A 140 13.82 -10.61 -11.11
CA LEU A 140 13.33 -11.60 -12.06
C LEU A 140 14.39 -11.98 -13.11
N GLU A 141 15.15 -11.01 -13.61
CA GLU A 141 16.27 -11.23 -14.54
C GLU A 141 17.39 -12.07 -13.90
N GLU A 142 17.76 -11.77 -12.65
CA GLU A 142 18.76 -12.50 -11.87
C GLU A 142 18.29 -13.91 -11.48
N ALA A 143 17.01 -14.07 -11.13
CA ALA A 143 16.44 -15.37 -10.77
C ALA A 143 16.44 -16.37 -11.93
N GLY A 144 16.60 -15.90 -13.17
CA GLY A 144 16.97 -16.74 -14.30
C GLY A 144 16.04 -17.93 -14.54
N GLU A 145 14.72 -17.75 -14.55
CA GLU A 145 13.82 -18.88 -14.82
C GLU A 145 13.45 -19.02 -16.30
N ARG A 146 14.07 -20.03 -16.91
CA ARG A 146 13.57 -20.75 -18.08
C ARG A 146 12.13 -21.20 -17.79
N CYS A 147 11.20 -20.81 -18.67
CA CYS A 147 9.96 -21.57 -18.83
C CYS A 147 10.32 -22.91 -19.48
N ALA A 148 10.65 -23.93 -18.68
CA ALA A 148 10.69 -25.30 -19.13
C ALA A 148 9.25 -25.84 -19.12
N TYR A 149 8.78 -26.29 -20.29
CA TYR A 149 7.60 -27.13 -20.46
C TYR A 149 7.93 -28.58 -20.08
#